data_AF-A0A9D1Y364-F1
#
_entry.id   AF-A0A9D1Y364-F1
#
_cell.length_a   1.000
_cell.length_b   1.000
_cell.length_c   1.000
_cell.angle_alpha   90.00
_cell.angle_beta   90.00
_cell.angle_gamma   90.00
#
_symmetry.space_group_name_H-M   'P 1'
#
loop_
_entity.id
_entity.type
_entity.pdbx_description
1 polymer ?
#
loop_
_entity_poly.entity_id
_entity_poly.type
_entity_poly.pdbx_seq_one_letter_code
_entity_poly.pdbx_strand_id
1 'polypeptide(L)'
;MKRLLAAALAATLLLSLAACGERSPIAREESSSQSQAETGDAGGEEAAAAGTISIDGVDFYPIEISQELLDTLATGEGTLPGERSETVSSVKSLLAQGENEELEFVSHSQSRPEVLDYFDDHLETLVGTLYDFCQLEQEPVLDELTVYLLEALPTLPEEMQRDVYTVYKSRMIEAGIDGSLLCTGESLGLYYMAQTDPDWADYPFPNPDSPNEVNDTAIDRSCGVMSMTMVASTYLHREVDPTYLIDYVLDNGYRITASGVDDTFMPVAAELFAMDEPSLYYQSPADGQETIDWEYIRQYIDENNAMAIVHETHGSANFTPAQHYMVIADYVEIDGTGYFLMEDPYQSRSRYWQWGTSAMGDPGLGEEGVIYATPALVAESASAVILFPGDQDAWEVTCASSQPASLT
;
A
#
# COMPACT_ATOMS: atom_id res chain seq x y z
N MET A 1 5.80 5.42 -13.88
CA MET A 1 5.95 6.91 -13.89
C MET A 1 5.09 7.64 -12.84
N LYS A 2 4.13 6.97 -12.16
CA LYS A 2 3.21 7.62 -11.20
C LYS A 2 3.76 7.77 -9.77
N ARG A 3 4.48 6.78 -9.23
CA ARG A 3 4.92 6.78 -7.81
C ARG A 3 6.11 7.71 -7.48
N LEU A 4 6.94 8.08 -8.46
CA LEU A 4 8.15 8.90 -8.22
C LEU A 4 7.99 10.42 -8.42
N LEU A 5 6.81 10.90 -8.86
CA LEU A 5 6.59 12.35 -8.91
C LEU A 5 6.52 12.96 -7.50
N ALA A 6 6.09 12.19 -6.48
CA ALA A 6 6.10 12.61 -5.08
C ALA A 6 7.54 12.79 -4.53
N ALA A 7 8.44 11.82 -4.76
CA ALA A 7 9.83 11.91 -4.29
C ALA A 7 10.65 13.01 -4.99
N ALA A 8 10.34 13.32 -6.25
CA ALA A 8 11.01 14.40 -6.98
C ALA A 8 10.48 15.81 -6.65
N LEU A 9 9.24 15.94 -6.15
CA LEU A 9 8.62 17.25 -5.92
C LEU A 9 9.19 18.01 -4.70
N ALA A 10 9.88 17.34 -3.78
CA ALA A 10 10.52 17.96 -2.62
C ALA A 10 11.72 18.87 -2.98
N ALA A 11 12.20 18.89 -4.24
CA ALA A 11 13.43 19.58 -4.63
C ALA A 11 13.26 20.82 -5.52
N THR A 12 12.05 21.25 -5.89
CA THR A 12 11.87 22.45 -6.74
C THR A 12 10.69 23.33 -6.34
N LEU A 13 10.86 24.06 -5.23
CA LEU A 13 10.07 25.26 -4.95
C LEU A 13 10.98 26.49 -5.06
N LEU A 14 10.99 27.13 -6.24
CA LEU A 14 11.28 28.55 -6.44
C LEU A 14 11.13 28.96 -7.92
N LEU A 15 10.37 30.05 -8.13
CA LEU A 15 10.23 30.89 -9.33
C LEU A 15 9.10 30.58 -10.33
N SER A 16 7.94 31.17 -10.06
CA SER A 16 7.46 32.43 -10.69
C SER A 16 6.01 32.39 -11.17
N LEU A 17 5.22 33.25 -10.53
CA LEU A 17 3.89 33.69 -10.90
C LEU A 17 3.89 34.55 -12.17
N ALA A 18 2.74 34.46 -12.86
CA ALA A 18 1.99 35.53 -13.54
C ALA A 18 1.94 35.45 -15.08
N ALA A 19 0.75 35.15 -15.62
CA ALA A 19 -0.13 36.20 -16.17
C ALA A 19 -1.43 35.62 -16.77
N CYS A 20 -2.53 36.06 -16.15
CA CYS A 20 -3.89 36.34 -16.62
C CYS A 20 -4.28 36.16 -18.10
N GLY A 21 -5.53 35.74 -18.33
CA GLY A 21 -6.25 35.98 -19.59
C GLY A 21 -7.68 35.45 -19.62
N GLU A 22 -8.63 36.28 -19.19
CA GLU A 22 -10.08 36.10 -19.16
C GLU A 22 -10.74 35.61 -20.48
N ARG A 23 -11.85 34.85 -20.37
CA ARG A 23 -13.21 35.24 -20.85
C ARG A 23 -14.22 34.07 -20.87
N SER A 24 -15.27 34.21 -20.05
CA SER A 24 -16.65 33.84 -20.43
C SER A 24 -17.25 35.01 -21.27
N PRO A 25 -18.46 34.98 -21.90
CA PRO A 25 -19.65 34.17 -21.57
C PRO A 25 -20.46 33.68 -22.81
N ILE A 26 -21.60 33.01 -22.58
CA ILE A 26 -22.97 33.46 -22.99
C ILE A 26 -23.96 32.29 -22.96
N ALA A 27 -25.04 32.53 -22.23
CA ALA A 27 -26.25 31.72 -22.12
C ALA A 27 -27.11 31.72 -23.40
N ARG A 28 -27.97 30.70 -23.54
CA ARG A 28 -29.27 30.86 -24.18
C ARG A 28 -30.27 29.79 -23.71
N GLU A 29 -31.28 30.26 -22.97
CA GLU A 29 -32.58 29.61 -22.85
C GLU A 29 -33.27 29.56 -24.21
N GLU A 30 -34.08 28.51 -24.45
CA GLU A 30 -35.43 28.69 -24.98
C GLU A 30 -36.32 27.48 -24.64
N SER A 31 -37.54 27.81 -24.23
CA SER A 31 -38.56 26.90 -23.71
C SER A 31 -39.41 26.28 -24.84
N SER A 32 -40.04 25.13 -24.58
CA SER A 32 -41.41 24.89 -25.09
C SER A 32 -42.21 23.88 -24.25
N SER A 33 -43.27 24.42 -23.65
CA SER A 33 -44.61 23.91 -23.31
C SER A 33 -44.96 22.40 -23.34
N GLN A 34 -45.37 21.92 -22.16
CA GLN A 34 -46.66 21.30 -21.77
C GLN A 34 -47.33 20.22 -22.65
N SER A 35 -47.61 19.06 -22.01
CA SER A 35 -48.98 18.50 -22.00
C SER A 35 -49.22 17.69 -20.71
N GLN A 36 -50.38 17.94 -20.08
CA GLN A 36 -50.90 17.29 -18.89
C GLN A 36 -51.53 15.93 -19.22
N ALA A 37 -51.46 14.98 -18.28
CA ALA A 37 -52.52 14.01 -18.02
C ALA A 37 -52.49 13.61 -16.53
N GLU A 38 -53.55 13.99 -15.81
CA GLU A 38 -53.85 13.55 -14.44
C GLU A 38 -54.43 12.14 -14.42
N THR A 39 -53.95 11.30 -13.50
CA THR A 39 -54.66 10.27 -12.71
C THR A 39 -53.65 9.84 -11.65
N GLY A 40 -53.85 9.87 -10.34
CA GLY A 40 -54.97 9.40 -9.53
C GLY A 40 -54.32 8.90 -8.22
N ASP A 41 -54.81 9.41 -7.10
CA ASP A 41 -54.32 9.25 -5.73
C ASP A 41 -54.34 7.79 -5.22
N ALA A 42 -53.23 7.37 -4.60
CA ALA A 42 -53.21 6.33 -3.56
C ALA A 42 -51.92 6.47 -2.73
N GLY A 43 -52.04 7.08 -1.56
CA GLY A 43 -50.96 7.22 -0.59
C GLY A 43 -50.32 5.88 -0.20
N GLY A 44 -49.00 5.81 -0.41
CA GLY A 44 -48.04 5.22 0.50
C GLY A 44 -47.02 6.31 0.79
N GLU A 45 -46.61 6.46 2.05
CA GLU A 45 -45.35 7.15 2.37
C GLU A 45 -44.24 6.35 1.69
N GLU A 46 -43.92 6.77 0.46
CA GLU A 46 -42.68 6.42 -0.21
C GLU A 46 -41.60 7.14 0.60
N ALA A 47 -40.91 6.40 1.47
CA ALA A 47 -39.66 6.87 2.05
C ALA A 47 -38.84 7.42 0.87
N ALA A 48 -38.57 8.72 0.87
CA ALA A 48 -37.78 9.33 -0.17
C ALA A 48 -36.51 8.49 -0.30
N ALA A 49 -36.31 7.88 -1.47
CA ALA A 49 -35.10 7.11 -1.74
C ALA A 49 -33.94 8.03 -1.39
N ALA A 50 -33.21 7.69 -0.34
CA ALA A 50 -32.09 8.48 0.09
C ALA A 50 -31.14 8.64 -1.10
N GLY A 51 -30.76 9.88 -1.40
CA GLY A 51 -29.94 10.16 -2.57
C GLY A 51 -28.61 9.43 -2.48
N THR A 52 -28.15 8.87 -3.60
CA THR A 52 -26.77 8.42 -3.72
C THR A 52 -25.85 9.61 -3.97
N ILE A 53 -24.58 9.44 -3.65
CA ILE A 53 -23.48 10.37 -3.95
C ILE A 53 -22.54 9.71 -4.97
N SER A 54 -22.03 10.48 -5.92
CA SER A 54 -21.08 9.95 -6.92
C SER A 54 -19.65 10.28 -6.48
N ILE A 55 -18.86 9.25 -6.16
CA ILE A 55 -17.45 9.37 -5.83
C ILE A 55 -16.65 8.56 -6.85
N ASP A 56 -15.70 9.21 -7.51
CA ASP A 56 -14.79 8.59 -8.48
C ASP A 56 -15.50 7.78 -9.60
N GLY A 57 -16.70 8.24 -9.96
CA GLY A 57 -17.53 7.64 -11.02
C GLY A 57 -18.41 6.47 -10.57
N VAL A 58 -18.46 6.17 -9.29
CA VAL A 58 -19.30 5.14 -8.67
C VAL A 58 -20.33 5.80 -7.74
N ASP A 59 -21.57 5.33 -7.78
CA ASP A 59 -22.64 5.80 -6.91
C ASP A 59 -22.60 5.03 -5.58
N PHE A 60 -22.51 5.76 -4.46
CA PHE A 60 -22.50 5.27 -3.09
C PHE A 60 -23.68 5.81 -2.29
N TYR A 61 -24.01 5.16 -1.17
CA TYR A 61 -24.92 5.74 -0.19
C TYR A 61 -24.15 6.63 0.81
N PRO A 62 -24.72 7.79 1.21
CA PRO A 62 -24.03 8.70 2.10
C PRO A 62 -24.05 8.24 3.56
N ILE A 63 -23.18 8.86 4.36
CA ILE A 63 -23.25 8.88 5.81
C ILE A 63 -23.96 10.19 6.21
N GLU A 64 -25.17 10.07 6.72
CA GLU A 64 -26.00 11.22 7.11
C GLU A 64 -25.62 11.69 8.52
N ILE A 65 -25.20 12.95 8.65
CA ILE A 65 -24.93 13.59 9.93
C ILE A 65 -26.10 14.51 10.30
N SER A 66 -26.58 14.44 11.54
CA SER A 66 -27.63 15.34 12.01
C SER A 66 -27.15 16.80 12.05
N GLN A 67 -28.05 17.75 11.72
CA GLN A 67 -27.71 19.18 11.79
C GLN A 67 -27.34 19.62 13.22
N GLU A 68 -27.92 18.98 14.24
CA GLU A 68 -27.60 19.24 15.64
C GLU A 68 -26.15 18.89 15.97
N LEU A 69 -25.65 17.75 15.46
CA LEU A 69 -24.25 17.37 15.59
C LEU A 69 -23.34 18.36 14.86
N LEU A 70 -23.67 18.72 13.62
CA LEU A 70 -22.89 19.69 12.84
C LEU A 70 -22.80 21.03 13.58
N ASP A 71 -23.91 21.57 14.06
CA ASP A 71 -23.94 22.84 14.78
C ASP A 71 -23.16 22.79 16.11
N THR A 72 -23.04 21.61 16.71
CA THR A 72 -22.34 21.40 18.01
C THR A 72 -20.84 21.18 17.83
N LEU A 73 -20.44 20.42 16.82
CA LEU A 73 -19.07 19.94 16.63
C LEU A 73 -18.27 20.72 15.59
N ALA A 74 -18.92 21.50 14.71
CA ALA A 74 -18.23 22.32 13.70
C ALA A 74 -17.57 23.58 14.29
N THR A 75 -17.06 23.49 15.53
CA THR A 75 -16.40 24.59 16.22
C THR A 75 -15.05 24.13 16.76
N GLY A 76 -13.95 24.72 16.29
CA GLY A 76 -12.64 24.48 16.87
C GLY A 76 -11.47 24.87 15.98
N GLU A 77 -10.31 25.07 16.61
CA GLU A 77 -9.02 24.90 15.92
C GLU A 77 -8.70 23.40 15.98
N GLY A 78 -8.43 22.77 14.84
CA GLY A 78 -8.04 21.36 14.76
C GLY A 78 -6.57 21.19 14.37
N THR A 79 -6.07 19.95 14.45
CA THR A 79 -4.71 19.62 13.99
C THR A 79 -4.71 19.55 12.46
N LEU A 80 -3.79 20.23 11.79
CA LEU A 80 -3.68 20.21 10.33
C LEU A 80 -2.80 19.04 9.86
N PRO A 81 -2.94 18.59 8.59
CA PRO A 81 -2.00 17.65 7.98
C PRO A 81 -0.55 18.14 8.13
N GLY A 82 0.35 17.21 8.44
CA GLY A 82 1.76 17.50 8.73
C GLY A 82 2.04 18.03 10.15
N GLU A 83 1.04 18.16 11.01
CA GLU A 83 1.22 18.48 12.43
C GLU A 83 1.23 17.22 13.31
N ARG A 84 1.64 17.40 14.58
CA ARG A 84 1.65 16.33 15.59
C ARG A 84 0.72 16.64 16.75
N SER A 85 -0.07 15.68 17.22
CA SER A 85 -0.92 15.84 18.41
C SER A 85 -1.30 14.52 19.09
N GLU A 86 -1.62 14.58 20.39
CA GLU A 86 -2.14 13.42 21.14
C GLU A 86 -3.49 12.91 20.58
N THR A 87 -4.26 13.80 19.96
CA THR A 87 -5.52 13.45 19.30
C THR A 87 -5.28 12.51 18.12
N VAL A 88 -4.27 12.80 17.29
CA VAL A 88 -3.87 11.91 16.18
C VAL A 88 -3.52 10.53 16.71
N SER A 89 -2.68 10.45 17.76
CA SER A 89 -2.34 9.16 18.37
C SER A 89 -3.55 8.39 18.88
N SER A 90 -4.50 9.09 19.49
CA SER A 90 -5.70 8.47 20.05
C SER A 90 -6.57 7.86 18.96
N VAL A 91 -6.78 8.60 17.86
CA VAL A 91 -7.59 8.13 16.74
C VAL A 91 -6.90 7.01 15.96
N LYS A 92 -5.61 7.13 15.68
CA LYS A 92 -4.85 6.04 15.04
C LYS A 92 -4.88 4.76 15.86
N SER A 93 -4.66 4.88 17.17
CA SER A 93 -4.72 3.73 18.08
C SER A 93 -6.10 3.07 18.11
N LEU A 94 -7.18 3.86 18.01
CA LEU A 94 -8.54 3.33 17.94
C LEU A 94 -8.78 2.58 16.64
N LEU A 95 -8.42 3.17 15.50
CA LEU A 95 -8.62 2.56 14.18
C LEU A 95 -7.78 1.31 13.97
N ALA A 96 -6.54 1.28 14.50
CA ALA A 96 -5.67 0.11 14.46
C ALA A 96 -6.18 -1.07 15.31
N GLN A 97 -7.12 -0.84 16.23
CA GLN A 97 -7.75 -1.88 17.06
C GLN A 97 -9.06 -2.43 16.46
N GLY A 98 -9.42 -2.02 15.23
CA GLY A 98 -10.65 -2.45 14.57
C GLY A 98 -10.79 -3.98 14.49
N GLU A 99 -12.01 -4.48 14.62
CA GLU A 99 -12.30 -5.92 14.61
C GLU A 99 -12.29 -6.53 13.19
N ASN A 100 -12.30 -5.69 12.14
CA ASN A 100 -12.33 -6.15 10.76
C ASN A 100 -10.90 -6.31 10.20
N GLU A 101 -10.39 -7.53 10.27
CA GLU A 101 -9.04 -7.90 9.80
C GLU A 101 -8.84 -7.71 8.28
N GLU A 102 -9.89 -7.46 7.48
CA GLU A 102 -9.79 -7.18 6.05
C GLU A 102 -9.59 -5.68 5.74
N LEU A 103 -9.97 -4.77 6.65
CA LEU A 103 -9.97 -3.32 6.41
C LEU A 103 -8.89 -2.63 7.24
N GLU A 104 -7.76 -2.32 6.61
CA GLU A 104 -6.65 -1.58 7.24
C GLU A 104 -6.74 -0.07 7.00
N PHE A 105 -7.50 0.64 7.84
CA PHE A 105 -7.57 2.11 7.81
C PHE A 105 -6.35 2.81 8.42
N VAL A 106 -5.62 2.10 9.28
CA VAL A 106 -4.35 2.55 9.86
C VAL A 106 -3.38 1.38 9.80
N SER A 107 -2.24 1.58 9.14
CA SER A 107 -1.23 0.54 8.97
C SER A 107 -0.41 0.29 10.25
N HIS A 108 0.33 -0.82 10.27
CA HIS A 108 1.28 -1.11 11.35
C HIS A 108 2.37 -0.03 11.45
N SER A 109 2.93 0.42 10.32
CA SER A 109 3.93 1.49 10.27
C SER A 109 3.39 2.84 10.76
N GLN A 110 2.11 3.17 10.51
CA GLN A 110 1.44 4.34 11.08
C GLN A 110 1.25 4.29 12.60
N SER A 111 1.25 3.08 13.18
CA SER A 111 1.03 2.84 14.60
C SER A 111 2.32 2.89 15.42
N ARG A 112 3.48 3.10 14.77
CA ARG A 112 4.79 3.14 15.42
C ARG A 112 4.96 4.39 16.29
N PRO A 113 5.62 4.28 17.46
CA PRO A 113 5.80 5.41 18.37
C PRO A 113 6.40 6.68 17.73
N GLU A 114 7.23 6.53 16.71
CA GLU A 114 7.91 7.61 15.98
C GLU A 114 6.95 8.50 15.19
N VAL A 115 5.82 7.95 14.73
CA VAL A 115 4.87 8.60 13.81
C VAL A 115 3.41 8.51 14.26
N LEU A 116 3.15 7.82 15.38
CA LEU A 116 1.80 7.64 15.92
C LEU A 116 1.10 8.96 16.22
N ASP A 117 1.82 10.02 16.58
CA ASP A 117 1.25 11.35 16.83
C ASP A 117 1.21 12.24 15.58
N TYR A 118 1.70 11.78 14.43
CA TYR A 118 1.83 12.57 13.20
C TYR A 118 0.62 12.42 12.29
N PHE A 119 0.04 13.55 11.87
CA PHE A 119 -1.06 13.58 10.91
C PHE A 119 -0.49 13.45 9.49
N ASP A 120 -0.23 12.20 9.09
CA ASP A 120 0.32 11.85 7.78
C ASP A 120 -0.71 11.85 6.63
N ASP A 121 -0.19 11.71 5.41
CA ASP A 121 -0.95 11.74 4.16
C ASP A 121 -2.00 10.61 4.07
N HIS A 122 -1.79 9.47 4.74
CA HIS A 122 -2.77 8.38 4.75
C HIS A 122 -3.98 8.79 5.59
N LEU A 123 -3.75 9.30 6.81
CA LEU A 123 -4.85 9.78 7.65
C LEU A 123 -5.55 10.97 7.00
N GLU A 124 -4.81 11.85 6.31
CA GLU A 124 -5.39 12.96 5.54
C GLU A 124 -6.34 12.43 4.46
N THR A 125 -5.90 11.42 3.71
CA THR A 125 -6.71 10.79 2.66
C THR A 125 -7.96 10.12 3.22
N LEU A 126 -7.86 9.47 4.39
CA LEU A 126 -9.01 8.88 5.08
C LEU A 126 -10.02 9.96 5.50
N VAL A 127 -9.55 11.06 6.09
CA VAL A 127 -10.41 12.19 6.50
C VAL A 127 -11.14 12.79 5.30
N GLY A 128 -10.42 13.08 4.21
CA GLY A 128 -11.03 13.59 2.99
C GLY A 128 -12.06 12.62 2.41
N THR A 129 -11.79 11.32 2.47
CA THR A 129 -12.75 10.29 2.04
C THR A 129 -14.02 10.29 2.89
N LEU A 130 -13.89 10.38 4.23
CA LEU A 130 -15.06 10.47 5.11
C LEU A 130 -15.89 11.73 4.85
N TYR A 131 -15.24 12.86 4.59
CA TYR A 131 -15.95 14.10 4.25
C TYR A 131 -16.79 13.96 3.00
N ASP A 132 -16.28 13.30 1.95
CA ASP A 132 -17.07 13.06 0.74
C ASP A 132 -18.30 12.18 1.02
N PHE A 133 -18.12 11.09 1.79
CA PHE A 133 -19.25 10.25 2.23
C PHE A 133 -20.28 11.01 3.06
N CYS A 134 -19.82 12.00 3.83
CA CYS A 134 -20.66 12.87 4.65
C CYS A 134 -21.15 14.13 3.91
N GLN A 135 -20.75 14.33 2.64
CA GLN A 135 -21.05 15.52 1.83
C GLN A 135 -20.59 16.84 2.50
N LEU A 136 -19.42 16.83 3.13
CA LEU A 136 -18.82 17.99 3.79
C LEU A 136 -17.83 18.69 2.85
N GLU A 137 -18.07 19.98 2.57
CA GLU A 137 -17.19 20.80 1.73
C GLU A 137 -16.10 21.50 2.58
N GLN A 138 -15.18 20.72 3.14
CA GLN A 138 -14.07 21.26 3.95
C GLN A 138 -12.74 20.53 3.69
N GLU A 139 -11.63 21.24 3.92
CA GLU A 139 -10.29 20.64 3.83
C GLU A 139 -10.01 19.74 5.04
N PRO A 140 -9.20 18.66 4.89
CA PRO A 140 -8.85 17.77 5.99
C PRO A 140 -8.26 18.51 7.20
N VAL A 141 -8.83 18.26 8.36
CA VAL A 141 -8.40 18.83 9.65
C VAL A 141 -8.91 17.90 10.75
N LEU A 142 -8.11 17.66 11.79
CA LEU A 142 -8.53 16.83 12.92
C LEU A 142 -9.14 17.73 14.02
N ASP A 143 -10.35 18.23 13.75
CA ASP A 143 -11.20 18.96 14.68
C ASP A 143 -12.21 18.03 15.40
N GLU A 144 -13.09 18.58 16.25
CA GLU A 144 -14.04 17.78 17.03
C GLU A 144 -14.99 16.95 16.15
N LEU A 145 -15.47 17.52 15.04
CA LEU A 145 -16.31 16.81 14.08
C LEU A 145 -15.56 15.63 13.45
N THR A 146 -14.33 15.85 13.01
CA THR A 146 -13.53 14.84 12.33
C THR A 146 -13.14 13.70 13.25
N VAL A 147 -12.76 14.02 14.49
CA VAL A 147 -12.52 13.00 15.52
C VAL A 147 -13.77 12.16 15.72
N TYR A 148 -14.95 12.78 15.83
CA TYR A 148 -16.21 12.04 15.95
C TYR A 148 -16.47 11.12 14.75
N LEU A 149 -16.21 11.56 13.52
CA LEU A 149 -16.38 10.73 12.31
C LEU A 149 -15.44 9.52 12.31
N LEU A 150 -14.16 9.73 12.65
CA LEU A 150 -13.18 8.65 12.71
C LEU A 150 -13.49 7.67 13.85
N GLU A 151 -13.95 8.15 15.00
CA GLU A 151 -14.41 7.30 16.12
C GLU A 151 -15.67 6.50 15.76
N ALA A 152 -16.54 7.06 14.93
CA ALA A 152 -17.76 6.40 14.48
C ALA A 152 -17.53 5.37 13.36
N LEU A 153 -16.48 5.53 12.54
CA LEU A 153 -16.20 4.67 11.38
C LEU A 153 -16.24 3.16 11.71
N PRO A 154 -15.57 2.64 12.78
CA PRO A 154 -15.64 1.23 13.14
C PRO A 154 -17.03 0.74 13.57
N THR A 155 -17.95 1.66 13.90
CA THR A 155 -19.31 1.36 14.36
C THR A 155 -20.35 1.40 13.25
N LEU A 156 -19.97 1.87 12.06
CA LEU A 156 -20.84 1.87 10.87
C LEU A 156 -21.15 0.43 10.44
N PRO A 157 -22.22 0.19 9.66
CA PRO A 157 -22.45 -1.12 9.03
C PRO A 157 -21.23 -1.57 8.21
N GLU A 158 -20.88 -2.86 8.26
CA GLU A 158 -19.70 -3.41 7.56
C GLU A 158 -19.66 -3.05 6.07
N GLU A 159 -20.83 -3.05 5.40
CA GLU A 159 -20.94 -2.64 3.99
C GLU A 159 -20.52 -1.17 3.78
N MET A 160 -20.88 -0.27 4.69
CA MET A 160 -20.49 1.15 4.63
C MET A 160 -18.99 1.32 4.94
N GLN A 161 -18.44 0.54 5.87
CA GLN A 161 -16.99 0.53 6.11
C GLN A 161 -16.22 0.11 4.86
N ARG A 162 -16.70 -0.92 4.14
CA ARG A 162 -16.12 -1.36 2.86
C ARG A 162 -16.20 -0.28 1.78
N ASP A 163 -17.31 0.44 1.69
CA ASP A 163 -17.48 1.54 0.75
C ASP A 163 -16.47 2.68 1.00
N VAL A 164 -16.30 3.09 2.26
CA VAL A 164 -15.27 4.07 2.63
C VAL A 164 -13.88 3.55 2.32
N TYR A 165 -13.61 2.28 2.67
CA TYR A 165 -12.29 1.67 2.50
C TYR A 165 -11.85 1.56 1.03
N THR A 166 -12.75 1.12 0.14
CA THR A 166 -12.40 0.95 -1.27
C THR A 166 -12.05 2.28 -1.94
N VAL A 167 -12.78 3.36 -1.63
CA VAL A 167 -12.48 4.72 -2.11
C VAL A 167 -11.18 5.22 -1.50
N TYR A 168 -11.00 5.04 -0.19
CA TYR A 168 -9.79 5.43 0.54
C TYR A 168 -8.53 4.82 -0.09
N LYS A 169 -8.53 3.50 -0.33
CA LYS A 169 -7.40 2.80 -0.96
C LYS A 169 -7.17 3.22 -2.41
N SER A 170 -8.24 3.36 -3.20
CA SER A 170 -8.14 3.88 -4.56
C SER A 170 -7.40 5.21 -4.62
N ARG A 171 -7.72 6.13 -3.69
CA ARG A 171 -7.09 7.45 -3.62
C ARG A 171 -5.63 7.39 -3.21
N MET A 172 -5.28 6.52 -2.25
CA MET A 172 -3.88 6.30 -1.87
C MET A 172 -3.04 5.77 -3.03
N ILE A 173 -3.58 4.81 -3.79
CA ILE A 173 -2.93 4.23 -4.98
C ILE A 173 -2.74 5.30 -6.05
N GLU A 174 -3.78 6.07 -6.35
CA GLU A 174 -3.72 7.16 -7.34
C GLU A 174 -2.74 8.27 -6.96
N ALA A 175 -2.65 8.61 -5.68
CA ALA A 175 -1.71 9.58 -5.15
C ALA A 175 -0.28 9.04 -5.05
N GLY A 176 -0.08 7.72 -5.19
CA GLY A 176 1.23 7.06 -5.06
C GLY A 176 1.78 7.07 -3.64
N ILE A 177 0.90 7.17 -2.64
CA ILE A 177 1.25 7.15 -1.21
C ILE A 177 0.89 5.81 -0.55
N ASP A 178 0.28 4.88 -1.28
CA ASP A 178 -0.02 3.55 -0.81
C ASP A 178 1.25 2.73 -0.52
N GLY A 179 1.35 2.17 0.70
CA GLY A 179 2.57 1.51 1.18
C GLY A 179 2.91 1.83 2.63
N SER A 180 4.13 1.51 3.04
CA SER A 180 4.63 1.71 4.39
C SER A 180 5.10 3.14 4.65
N LEU A 181 5.05 3.57 5.91
CA LEU A 181 5.64 4.83 6.36
C LEU A 181 7.06 4.65 6.89
N LEU A 182 7.92 5.63 6.57
CA LEU A 182 9.19 5.84 7.26
C LEU A 182 8.96 6.31 8.70
N CYS A 183 9.98 6.19 9.55
CA CYS A 183 9.96 6.77 10.90
C CYS A 183 9.81 8.31 10.92
N THR A 184 9.96 8.98 9.78
CA THR A 184 9.67 10.42 9.63
C THR A 184 8.17 10.70 9.51
N GLY A 185 7.38 9.70 9.10
CA GLY A 185 5.97 9.81 8.74
C GLY A 185 5.73 9.96 7.24
N GLU A 186 6.80 10.08 6.44
CA GLU A 186 6.71 10.15 4.98
C GLU A 186 6.37 8.77 4.41
N SER A 187 5.48 8.74 3.42
CA SER A 187 5.15 7.51 2.69
C SER A 187 6.29 7.11 1.77
N LEU A 188 6.59 5.81 1.74
CA LEU A 188 7.49 5.20 0.77
C LEU A 188 6.84 4.97 -0.59
N GLY A 189 5.50 4.95 -0.65
CA GLY A 189 4.75 4.52 -1.85
C GLY A 189 5.01 3.06 -2.23
N LEU A 190 5.51 2.25 -1.28
CA LEU A 190 5.87 0.84 -1.40
C LEU A 190 5.65 0.16 -0.05
N TYR A 191 5.24 -1.11 -0.05
CA TYR A 191 5.15 -1.90 1.16
C TYR A 191 6.48 -2.54 1.49
N TYR A 192 7.20 -1.94 2.45
CA TYR A 192 8.57 -2.32 2.73
C TYR A 192 8.72 -2.90 4.14
N MET A 193 9.21 -4.14 4.22
CA MET A 193 9.36 -4.91 5.47
C MET A 193 10.82 -5.33 5.69
N ALA A 194 11.58 -4.54 6.46
CA ALA A 194 12.95 -4.89 6.80
C ALA A 194 13.00 -6.12 7.73
N GLN A 195 13.75 -7.17 7.40
CA GLN A 195 13.99 -8.27 8.34
C GLN A 195 14.76 -7.85 9.60
N THR A 196 15.46 -6.71 9.52
CA THR A 196 16.21 -6.09 10.62
C THR A 196 15.36 -5.20 11.51
N ASP A 197 14.07 -5.02 11.20
CA ASP A 197 13.16 -4.19 11.96
C ASP A 197 13.02 -4.72 13.40
N PRO A 198 13.17 -3.86 14.43
CA PRO A 198 13.11 -4.28 15.83
C PRO A 198 11.76 -4.92 16.23
N ASP A 199 10.68 -4.67 15.50
CA ASP A 199 9.36 -5.26 15.81
C ASP A 199 9.36 -6.79 15.70
N TRP A 200 10.17 -7.35 14.80
CA TRP A 200 10.21 -8.79 14.54
C TRP A 200 11.61 -9.38 14.38
N ALA A 201 12.69 -8.59 14.39
CA ALA A 201 14.07 -9.07 14.20
C ALA A 201 14.43 -10.24 15.15
N ASP A 202 13.96 -10.19 16.39
CA ASP A 202 14.19 -11.20 17.43
C ASP A 202 13.10 -12.31 17.45
N TYR A 203 12.13 -12.27 16.53
CA TYR A 203 11.06 -13.28 16.47
C TYR A 203 11.66 -14.64 16.11
N PRO A 204 11.34 -15.73 16.84
CA PRO A 204 11.96 -17.04 16.63
C PRO A 204 11.75 -17.56 15.20
N PHE A 205 12.84 -17.97 14.54
CA PHE A 205 12.80 -18.64 13.24
C PHE A 205 13.74 -19.86 13.17
N PRO A 206 13.60 -20.80 14.14
CA PRO A 206 14.55 -21.87 14.34
C PRO A 206 14.50 -22.91 13.21
N ASN A 207 15.65 -23.54 12.95
CA ASN A 207 15.72 -24.79 12.18
C ASN A 207 16.28 -25.91 13.08
N PRO A 208 15.41 -26.75 13.67
CA PRO A 208 15.83 -27.76 14.65
C PRO A 208 16.69 -28.88 14.03
N ASP A 209 16.62 -29.07 12.72
CA ASP A 209 17.37 -30.10 11.99
C ASP A 209 18.78 -29.63 11.60
N SER A 210 19.09 -28.34 11.78
CA SER A 210 20.40 -27.76 11.48
C SER A 210 21.18 -27.48 12.77
N PRO A 211 22.44 -27.97 12.90
CA PRO A 211 23.22 -27.78 14.12
C PRO A 211 23.63 -26.33 14.38
N ASN A 212 23.55 -25.44 13.38
CA ASN A 212 23.99 -24.06 13.47
C ASN A 212 22.84 -23.04 13.36
N GLU A 213 21.60 -23.51 13.20
CA GLU A 213 20.43 -22.64 12.96
C GLU A 213 19.31 -22.91 13.99
N VAL A 214 19.64 -23.61 15.09
CA VAL A 214 18.67 -24.07 16.11
C VAL A 214 17.96 -22.91 16.81
N ASN A 215 18.60 -21.75 16.90
CA ASN A 215 18.09 -20.57 17.59
C ASN A 215 18.07 -19.34 16.67
N ASP A 216 18.03 -19.53 15.35
CA ASP A 216 17.91 -18.41 14.42
C ASP A 216 16.62 -17.63 14.71
N THR A 217 16.68 -16.31 14.53
CA THR A 217 15.51 -15.43 14.54
C THR A 217 15.25 -14.86 13.15
N ALA A 218 14.20 -14.05 13.00
CA ALA A 218 13.84 -13.47 11.72
C ALA A 218 15.03 -12.74 11.06
N ILE A 219 15.77 -11.92 11.83
CA ILE A 219 16.92 -11.17 11.30
C ILE A 219 17.99 -12.05 10.65
N ASP A 220 18.11 -13.32 11.05
CA ASP A 220 19.15 -14.20 10.52
C ASP A 220 18.80 -14.71 9.13
N ARG A 221 17.55 -15.13 8.89
CA ARG A 221 17.18 -15.95 7.72
C ARG A 221 15.76 -15.79 7.19
N SER A 222 14.99 -14.78 7.60
CA SER A 222 13.63 -14.59 7.10
C SER A 222 13.53 -13.82 5.78
N CYS A 223 14.63 -13.55 5.05
CA CYS A 223 14.59 -12.73 3.82
C CYS A 223 13.51 -13.18 2.82
N GLY A 224 13.35 -14.48 2.59
CA GLY A 224 12.28 -15.00 1.71
C GLY A 224 10.87 -14.76 2.25
N VAL A 225 10.67 -14.86 3.57
CA VAL A 225 9.38 -14.54 4.20
C VAL A 225 9.10 -13.04 4.07
N MET A 226 10.07 -12.18 4.38
CA MET A 226 9.91 -10.73 4.29
C MET A 226 9.64 -10.28 2.85
N SER A 227 10.35 -10.84 1.86
CA SER A 227 10.07 -10.56 0.44
C SER A 227 8.66 -10.98 0.03
N MET A 228 8.18 -12.13 0.51
CA MET A 228 6.79 -12.55 0.25
C MET A 228 5.79 -11.63 0.97
N THR A 229 6.08 -11.19 2.19
CA THR A 229 5.25 -10.23 2.93
C THR A 229 5.13 -8.91 2.20
N MET A 230 6.22 -8.36 1.65
CA MET A 230 6.19 -7.13 0.85
C MET A 230 5.27 -7.30 -0.37
N VAL A 231 5.45 -8.38 -1.14
CA VAL A 231 4.63 -8.68 -2.31
C VAL A 231 3.16 -8.86 -1.92
N ALA A 232 2.86 -9.68 -0.90
CA ALA A 232 1.49 -9.86 -0.43
C ALA A 232 0.85 -8.55 0.03
N SER A 233 1.61 -7.71 0.75
CA SER A 233 1.12 -6.42 1.24
C SER A 233 0.77 -5.48 0.09
N THR A 234 1.60 -5.46 -0.97
CA THR A 234 1.33 -4.67 -2.18
C THR A 234 0.07 -5.12 -2.89
N TYR A 235 -0.07 -6.42 -3.20
CA TYR A 235 -1.26 -6.91 -3.93
C TYR A 235 -2.55 -6.87 -3.10
N LEU A 236 -2.45 -6.84 -1.78
CA LEU A 236 -3.60 -6.69 -0.87
C LEU A 236 -3.87 -5.22 -0.47
N HIS A 237 -2.97 -4.30 -0.83
CA HIS A 237 -3.00 -2.89 -0.41
C HIS A 237 -3.15 -2.70 1.10
N ARG A 238 -2.43 -3.51 1.88
CA ARG A 238 -2.36 -3.43 3.36
C ARG A 238 -1.11 -4.07 3.93
N GLU A 239 -0.63 -3.64 5.10
CA GLU A 239 0.53 -4.26 5.73
C GLU A 239 0.20 -5.63 6.31
N VAL A 240 0.81 -6.68 5.76
CA VAL A 240 0.71 -8.04 6.29
C VAL A 240 1.73 -8.23 7.41
N ASP A 241 1.31 -8.76 8.56
CA ASP A 241 2.22 -9.12 9.64
C ASP A 241 3.15 -10.28 9.21
N PRO A 242 4.48 -10.08 9.13
CA PRO A 242 5.40 -11.11 8.70
C PRO A 242 5.47 -12.31 9.67
N THR A 243 5.11 -12.13 10.95
CA THR A 243 5.14 -13.21 11.95
C THR A 243 4.14 -14.32 11.63
N TYR A 244 3.02 -13.99 10.98
CA TYR A 244 2.05 -14.97 10.50
C TYR A 244 2.67 -15.96 9.50
N LEU A 245 3.43 -15.45 8.52
CA LEU A 245 4.12 -16.30 7.56
C LEU A 245 5.29 -17.05 8.17
N ILE A 246 5.99 -16.45 9.14
CA ILE A 246 7.05 -17.13 9.90
C ILE A 246 6.46 -18.37 10.60
N ASP A 247 5.36 -18.21 11.34
CA ASP A 247 4.69 -19.31 12.04
C ASP A 247 4.21 -20.37 11.05
N TYR A 248 3.60 -19.95 9.93
CA TYR A 248 3.14 -20.88 8.89
C TYR A 248 4.29 -21.71 8.30
N VAL A 249 5.43 -21.09 8.02
CA VAL A 249 6.63 -21.75 7.50
C VAL A 249 7.13 -22.83 8.47
N LEU A 250 7.17 -22.51 9.76
CA LEU A 250 7.64 -23.42 10.80
C LEU A 250 6.67 -24.59 11.01
N ASP A 251 5.37 -24.30 11.09
CA ASP A 251 4.33 -25.30 11.35
C ASP A 251 4.14 -26.30 10.19
N ASN A 252 4.45 -25.87 8.96
CA ASN A 252 4.26 -26.68 7.76
C ASN A 252 5.57 -27.22 7.15
N GLY A 253 6.72 -26.97 7.79
CA GLY A 253 8.01 -27.54 7.38
C GLY A 253 8.62 -26.93 6.11
N TYR A 254 8.32 -25.66 5.82
CA TYR A 254 8.93 -24.93 4.71
C TYR A 254 10.31 -24.33 5.05
N ARG A 255 10.71 -24.35 6.33
CA ARG A 255 12.04 -23.92 6.77
C ARG A 255 13.10 -24.92 6.31
N ILE A 256 13.98 -24.51 5.39
CA ILE A 256 15.06 -25.35 4.84
C ILE A 256 16.45 -24.97 5.35
N THR A 257 17.37 -25.93 5.44
CA THR A 257 18.74 -25.66 5.88
C THR A 257 19.47 -24.73 4.93
N ALA A 258 20.23 -23.77 5.46
CA ALA A 258 21.09 -22.86 4.72
C ALA A 258 20.42 -21.81 3.80
N SER A 259 19.08 -21.73 3.73
CA SER A 259 18.40 -20.84 2.76
C SER A 259 17.14 -20.12 3.28
N GLY A 260 16.81 -20.22 4.57
CA GLY A 260 15.54 -19.66 5.07
C GLY A 260 14.37 -20.56 4.65
N VAL A 261 13.76 -20.24 3.51
CA VAL A 261 12.62 -20.95 2.91
C VAL A 261 12.96 -21.45 1.50
N ASP A 262 12.26 -22.49 1.06
CA ASP A 262 12.34 -23.01 -0.31
C ASP A 262 11.58 -22.11 -1.30
N ASP A 263 12.04 -22.00 -2.55
CA ASP A 263 11.36 -21.20 -3.59
C ASP A 263 9.89 -21.61 -3.78
N THR A 264 9.57 -22.89 -3.60
CA THR A 264 8.21 -23.43 -3.73
C THR A 264 7.26 -22.97 -2.62
N PHE A 265 7.78 -22.32 -1.57
CA PHE A 265 6.95 -21.66 -0.57
C PHE A 265 6.19 -20.46 -1.14
N MET A 266 6.75 -19.73 -2.12
CA MET A 266 6.13 -18.50 -2.62
C MET A 266 4.76 -18.73 -3.27
N PRO A 267 4.54 -19.75 -4.14
CA PRO A 267 3.20 -20.11 -4.59
C PRO A 267 2.23 -20.50 -3.48
N VAL A 268 2.72 -21.21 -2.45
CA VAL A 268 1.90 -21.62 -1.31
C VAL A 268 1.43 -20.39 -0.53
N ALA A 269 2.34 -19.44 -0.29
CA ALA A 269 2.00 -18.19 0.37
C ALA A 269 1.03 -17.34 -0.47
N ALA A 270 1.21 -17.27 -1.79
CA ALA A 270 0.26 -16.62 -2.69
C ALA A 270 -1.15 -17.22 -2.56
N GLU A 271 -1.27 -18.56 -2.52
CA GLU A 271 -2.55 -19.24 -2.31
C GLU A 271 -3.18 -18.89 -0.95
N LEU A 272 -2.38 -18.80 0.13
CA LEU A 272 -2.88 -18.41 1.46
C LEU A 272 -3.54 -17.03 1.47
N PHE A 273 -3.02 -16.10 0.67
CA PHE A 273 -3.55 -14.75 0.52
C PHE A 273 -4.56 -14.61 -0.62
N ALA A 274 -4.98 -15.72 -1.23
CA ALA A 274 -5.87 -15.74 -2.40
C ALA A 274 -5.37 -14.88 -3.58
N MET A 275 -4.05 -14.79 -3.73
CA MET A 275 -3.39 -14.12 -4.85
C MET A 275 -3.31 -15.06 -6.06
N ASP A 276 -3.12 -14.49 -7.25
CA ASP A 276 -2.86 -15.26 -8.45
C ASP A 276 -1.55 -16.05 -8.33
N GLU A 277 -1.53 -17.27 -8.89
CA GLU A 277 -0.40 -18.18 -8.79
C GLU A 277 0.85 -17.61 -9.51
N PRO A 278 1.99 -17.44 -8.82
CA PRO A 278 3.20 -16.94 -9.44
C PRO A 278 3.90 -17.99 -10.31
N SER A 279 4.62 -17.53 -11.33
CA SER A 279 5.45 -18.37 -12.20
C SER A 279 6.88 -18.47 -11.69
N LEU A 280 7.47 -19.68 -11.70
CA LEU A 280 8.81 -19.93 -11.20
C LEU A 280 9.79 -20.22 -12.34
N TYR A 281 10.87 -19.44 -12.37
CA TYR A 281 11.95 -19.56 -13.35
C TYR A 281 13.27 -19.80 -12.64
N TYR A 282 14.11 -20.68 -13.18
CA TYR A 282 15.41 -21.04 -12.58
C TYR A 282 16.57 -20.79 -13.55
N GLN A 283 17.74 -20.42 -13.04
CA GLN A 283 18.92 -20.26 -13.89
C GLN A 283 19.46 -21.61 -14.40
N SER A 284 19.27 -22.67 -13.61
CA SER A 284 19.64 -24.04 -13.96
C SER A 284 18.45 -24.97 -13.70
N PRO A 285 17.42 -24.95 -14.57
CA PRO A 285 16.19 -25.70 -14.34
C PRO A 285 16.44 -27.22 -14.41
N ALA A 286 15.79 -27.96 -13.53
CA ALA A 286 15.61 -29.39 -13.65
C ALA A 286 14.57 -29.72 -14.75
N ASP A 287 14.43 -31.01 -15.08
CA ASP A 287 13.45 -31.47 -16.08
C ASP A 287 12.03 -31.01 -15.70
N GLY A 288 11.41 -30.22 -16.58
CA GLY A 288 10.06 -29.67 -16.40
C GLY A 288 9.99 -28.29 -15.74
N GLN A 289 11.13 -27.71 -15.32
CA GLN A 289 11.21 -26.33 -14.86
C GLN A 289 11.57 -25.38 -16.01
N GLU A 290 11.21 -24.11 -15.86
CA GLU A 290 11.48 -23.07 -16.85
C GLU A 290 12.80 -22.34 -16.58
N THR A 291 13.48 -21.92 -17.64
CA THR A 291 14.72 -21.13 -17.54
C THR A 291 14.40 -19.66 -17.37
N ILE A 292 15.20 -18.92 -16.60
CA ILE A 292 15.07 -17.46 -16.52
C ILE A 292 15.37 -16.82 -17.89
N ASP A 293 14.44 -16.01 -18.38
CA ASP A 293 14.63 -15.07 -19.49
C ASP A 293 14.52 -13.64 -18.93
N TRP A 294 15.67 -13.01 -18.68
CA TRP A 294 15.73 -11.67 -18.08
C TRP A 294 15.10 -10.57 -18.93
N GLU A 295 15.07 -10.72 -20.26
CA GLU A 295 14.41 -9.73 -21.11
C GLU A 295 12.90 -9.86 -20.98
N TYR A 296 12.38 -11.09 -20.94
CA TYR A 296 10.97 -11.34 -20.65
C TYR A 296 10.57 -10.84 -19.25
N ILE A 297 11.31 -11.20 -18.20
CA ILE A 297 11.03 -10.74 -16.83
C ILE A 297 10.97 -9.21 -16.76
N ARG A 298 11.97 -8.54 -17.34
CA ARG A 298 12.04 -7.08 -17.38
C ARG A 298 10.84 -6.48 -18.12
N GLN A 299 10.53 -6.97 -19.32
CA GLN A 299 9.37 -6.49 -20.10
C GLN A 299 8.06 -6.73 -19.35
N TYR A 300 7.92 -7.88 -18.71
CA TYR A 300 6.68 -8.22 -18.01
C TYR A 300 6.42 -7.26 -16.84
N ILE A 301 7.44 -6.98 -16.03
CA ILE A 301 7.38 -6.02 -14.92
C ILE A 301 7.01 -4.62 -15.43
N ASP A 302 7.70 -4.13 -16.47
CA ASP A 302 7.49 -2.79 -17.05
C ASP A 302 6.11 -2.63 -17.70
N GLU A 303 5.68 -3.61 -18.52
CA GLU A 303 4.45 -3.51 -19.31
C GLU A 303 3.18 -3.86 -18.53
N ASN A 304 3.29 -4.67 -17.47
CA ASN A 304 2.14 -5.16 -16.70
C ASN A 304 2.12 -4.64 -15.27
N ASN A 305 3.08 -3.78 -14.88
CA ASN A 305 3.21 -3.28 -13.51
C ASN A 305 3.26 -4.42 -12.47
N ALA A 306 3.98 -5.48 -12.81
CA ALA A 306 4.06 -6.71 -12.03
C ALA A 306 5.27 -6.70 -11.08
N MET A 307 5.21 -7.47 -9.99
CA MET A 307 6.34 -7.67 -9.10
C MET A 307 7.00 -9.04 -9.29
N ALA A 308 8.24 -9.16 -8.83
CA ALA A 308 8.92 -10.44 -8.75
C ALA A 308 9.74 -10.57 -7.47
N ILE A 309 9.94 -11.79 -6.98
CA ILE A 309 10.95 -12.10 -5.98
C ILE A 309 12.13 -12.75 -6.70
N VAL A 310 13.35 -12.23 -6.47
CA VAL A 310 14.58 -12.86 -6.95
C VAL A 310 15.26 -13.59 -5.80
N HIS A 311 15.69 -14.83 -6.06
CA HIS A 311 16.52 -15.61 -5.16
C HIS A 311 17.96 -15.62 -5.68
N GLU A 312 18.85 -14.99 -4.94
CA GLU A 312 20.29 -14.93 -5.20
C GLU A 312 21.03 -16.14 -4.63
N THR A 313 22.00 -16.66 -5.37
CA THR A 313 22.88 -17.75 -4.94
C THR A 313 24.00 -17.29 -4.03
N HIS A 314 24.45 -18.20 -3.17
CA HIS A 314 25.67 -18.02 -2.38
C HIS A 314 26.91 -17.87 -3.30
N GLY A 315 27.70 -16.80 -3.10
CA GLY A 315 28.96 -16.63 -3.81
C GLY A 315 29.43 -15.19 -3.92
N SER A 316 30.01 -14.83 -5.07
CA SER A 316 30.40 -13.46 -5.40
C SER A 316 29.20 -12.58 -5.79
N ALA A 317 28.07 -12.74 -5.11
CA ALA A 317 26.85 -11.98 -5.34
C ALA A 317 26.98 -10.57 -4.74
N ASN A 318 26.55 -9.57 -5.50
CA ASN A 318 26.70 -8.15 -5.14
C ASN A 318 25.98 -7.78 -3.82
N PHE A 319 24.87 -8.45 -3.52
CA PHE A 319 23.98 -8.10 -2.41
C PHE A 319 24.37 -8.79 -1.11
N THR A 320 24.91 -10.01 -1.19
CA THR A 320 25.26 -10.81 -0.02
C THR A 320 26.24 -11.93 -0.38
N PRO A 321 27.14 -12.32 0.53
CA PRO A 321 27.95 -13.52 0.32
C PRO A 321 27.16 -14.82 0.53
N ALA A 322 25.88 -14.78 0.94
CA ALA A 322 25.02 -15.93 1.21
C ALA A 322 23.88 -16.03 0.17
N GLN A 323 23.02 -17.05 0.29
CA GLN A 323 21.73 -17.02 -0.41
C GLN A 323 20.85 -15.93 0.17
N HIS A 324 20.01 -15.32 -0.66
CA HIS A 324 19.18 -14.19 -0.26
C HIS A 324 18.02 -13.95 -1.20
N TYR A 325 16.90 -13.50 -0.64
CA TYR A 325 15.72 -13.10 -1.42
C TYR A 325 15.58 -11.58 -1.38
N MET A 326 15.17 -11.00 -2.51
CA MET A 326 14.82 -9.59 -2.64
C MET A 326 13.62 -9.46 -3.56
N VAL A 327 12.92 -8.33 -3.49
CA VAL A 327 11.79 -8.03 -4.37
C VAL A 327 12.25 -7.09 -5.48
N ILE A 328 11.76 -7.32 -6.70
CA ILE A 328 11.73 -6.37 -7.79
C ILE A 328 10.34 -5.73 -7.77
N ALA A 329 10.28 -4.46 -7.36
CA ALA A 329 9.02 -3.74 -7.18
C ALA A 329 8.61 -2.93 -8.43
N ASP A 330 9.59 -2.44 -9.21
CA ASP A 330 9.33 -1.65 -10.41
C ASP A 330 10.53 -1.74 -11.38
N TYR A 331 10.33 -1.25 -12.60
CA TYR A 331 11.38 -1.00 -13.58
C TYR A 331 11.35 0.47 -14.02
N VAL A 332 12.50 1.14 -13.94
CA VAL A 332 12.63 2.56 -14.27
C VAL A 332 13.82 2.81 -15.19
N GLU A 333 13.66 3.77 -16.11
CA GLU A 333 14.77 4.27 -16.92
C GLU A 333 15.24 5.62 -16.36
N ILE A 334 16.51 5.67 -15.93
CA ILE A 334 17.17 6.87 -15.40
C ILE A 334 18.33 7.22 -16.32
N ASP A 335 18.28 8.42 -16.90
CA ASP A 335 19.30 8.92 -17.84
C ASP A 335 19.64 7.92 -18.98
N GLY A 336 18.62 7.23 -19.50
CA GLY A 336 18.76 6.24 -20.58
C GLY A 336 19.31 4.87 -20.14
N THR A 337 19.43 4.64 -18.83
CA THR A 337 19.81 3.34 -18.26
C THR A 337 18.64 2.74 -17.51
N GLY A 338 18.29 1.49 -17.82
CA GLY A 338 17.23 0.75 -17.14
C GLY A 338 17.69 0.15 -15.82
N TYR A 339 16.87 0.30 -14.79
CA TYR A 339 17.06 -0.24 -13.45
C TYR A 339 15.80 -0.93 -12.97
N PHE A 340 15.97 -2.04 -12.27
CA PHE A 340 14.98 -2.52 -11.33
C PHE A 340 15.04 -1.68 -10.06
N LEU A 341 13.87 -1.31 -9.54
CA LEU A 341 13.70 -0.87 -8.16
C LEU A 341 13.60 -2.12 -7.29
N MET A 342 14.57 -2.30 -6.42
CA MET A 342 14.72 -3.50 -5.59
C MET A 342 14.40 -3.17 -4.14
N GLU A 343 13.68 -4.07 -3.46
CA GLU A 343 13.49 -4.04 -2.00
C GLU A 343 14.28 -5.19 -1.39
N ASP A 344 15.40 -4.85 -0.76
CA ASP A 344 16.24 -5.79 -0.03
C ASP A 344 15.75 -5.86 1.42
N PRO A 345 15.24 -7.00 1.91
CA PRO A 345 14.77 -7.11 3.29
C PRO A 345 15.90 -6.95 4.32
N TYR A 346 17.17 -7.15 3.96
CA TYR A 346 18.29 -6.90 4.86
C TYR A 346 18.87 -5.49 4.61
N GLN A 347 18.37 -4.50 5.35
CA GLN A 347 18.81 -3.10 5.28
C GLN A 347 20.30 -2.92 5.62
N SER A 348 21.19 -3.04 4.64
CA SER A 348 22.62 -2.79 4.85
C SER A 348 23.34 -2.40 3.58
N ARG A 349 23.40 -1.09 3.33
CA ARG A 349 24.16 -0.52 2.21
C ARG A 349 25.61 -0.99 2.16
N SER A 350 26.22 -1.20 3.32
CA SER A 350 27.63 -1.62 3.44
C SER A 350 27.94 -2.97 2.78
N ARG A 351 26.92 -3.78 2.48
CA ARG A 351 27.07 -5.09 1.83
C ARG A 351 27.14 -4.99 0.31
N TYR A 352 26.66 -3.89 -0.28
CA TYR A 352 26.57 -3.71 -1.72
C TYR A 352 27.92 -3.35 -2.35
N TRP A 353 28.51 -4.29 -3.09
CA TRP A 353 29.85 -4.10 -3.67
C TRP A 353 29.88 -3.13 -4.85
N GLN A 354 28.79 -3.03 -5.60
CA GLN A 354 28.64 -2.13 -6.74
C GLN A 354 28.00 -0.79 -6.36
N TRP A 355 27.85 -0.49 -5.08
CA TRP A 355 27.23 0.75 -4.63
C TRP A 355 27.94 1.99 -5.20
N GLY A 356 27.17 2.90 -5.81
CA GLY A 356 27.68 4.14 -6.39
C GLY A 356 28.40 3.96 -7.73
N THR A 357 28.29 2.78 -8.35
CA THR A 357 28.67 2.54 -9.74
C THR A 357 27.49 2.81 -10.67
N SER A 358 27.67 2.68 -11.99
CA SER A 358 26.55 2.77 -12.95
C SER A 358 25.61 1.56 -12.91
N ALA A 359 25.96 0.50 -12.19
CA ALA A 359 25.14 -0.71 -12.10
C ALA A 359 24.15 -0.69 -10.93
N MET A 360 24.36 0.21 -9.96
CA MET A 360 23.55 0.30 -8.74
C MET A 360 23.52 1.73 -8.17
N GLY A 361 22.33 2.19 -7.82
CA GLY A 361 22.07 3.55 -7.35
C GLY A 361 21.17 3.61 -6.11
N ASP A 362 21.16 4.80 -5.50
CA ASP A 362 20.30 5.15 -4.38
C ASP A 362 19.05 5.87 -4.90
N PRO A 363 17.82 5.41 -4.59
CA PRO A 363 16.60 6.13 -4.91
C PRO A 363 16.38 7.41 -4.08
N GLY A 364 17.31 7.75 -3.18
CA GLY A 364 17.20 8.86 -2.23
C GLY A 364 16.74 8.40 -0.84
N LEU A 365 16.73 7.08 -0.60
CA LEU A 365 16.26 6.45 0.63
C LEU A 365 17.42 5.99 1.53
N GLY A 366 18.67 6.12 1.09
CA GLY A 366 19.84 5.94 1.95
C GLY A 366 20.04 4.50 2.42
N GLU A 367 19.70 4.20 3.67
CA GLU A 367 19.94 2.88 4.30
C GLU A 367 18.68 1.99 4.33
N GLU A 368 17.55 2.46 3.82
CA GLU A 368 16.24 1.76 3.91
C GLU A 368 16.15 0.45 3.11
N GLY A 369 17.25 -0.07 2.54
CA GLY A 369 17.25 -1.33 1.78
C GLY A 369 16.56 -1.27 0.43
N VAL A 370 16.03 -0.11 0.03
CA VAL A 370 15.45 0.12 -1.30
C VAL A 370 16.51 0.70 -2.23
N ILE A 371 16.77 0.04 -3.36
CA ILE A 371 17.93 0.32 -4.22
C ILE A 371 17.59 0.21 -5.71
N TYR A 372 18.29 0.96 -6.55
CA TYR A 372 18.27 0.72 -8.00
C TYR A 372 19.36 -0.27 -8.37
N ALA A 373 19.03 -1.29 -9.16
CA ALA A 373 20.00 -2.25 -9.71
C ALA A 373 19.71 -2.52 -11.18
N THR A 374 20.73 -2.51 -12.03
CA THR A 374 20.54 -2.87 -13.45
C THR A 374 20.12 -4.34 -13.58
N PRO A 375 19.29 -4.71 -14.57
CA PRO A 375 18.93 -6.11 -14.81
C PRO A 375 20.14 -7.04 -14.97
N ALA A 376 21.22 -6.53 -15.59
CA ALA A 376 22.46 -7.28 -15.74
C ALA A 376 23.11 -7.62 -14.39
N LEU A 377 23.09 -6.68 -13.42
CA LEU A 377 23.67 -6.89 -12.10
C LEU A 377 22.88 -7.93 -11.29
N VAL A 378 21.54 -7.89 -11.35
CA VAL A 378 20.68 -8.88 -10.69
C VAL A 378 20.88 -10.27 -11.32
N ALA A 379 20.98 -10.33 -12.65
CA ALA A 379 21.18 -11.58 -13.39
C ALA A 379 22.51 -12.31 -13.08
N GLU A 380 23.52 -11.62 -12.52
CA GLU A 380 24.85 -12.20 -12.26
C GLU A 380 24.82 -13.31 -11.21
N SER A 381 23.91 -13.24 -10.23
CA SER A 381 23.88 -14.16 -9.09
C SER A 381 22.52 -14.80 -8.79
N ALA A 382 21.47 -14.43 -9.52
CA ALA A 382 20.14 -15.02 -9.37
C ALA A 382 20.08 -16.52 -9.73
N SER A 383 19.65 -17.35 -8.78
CA SER A 383 19.28 -18.76 -8.99
C SER A 383 17.85 -18.93 -9.51
N ALA A 384 16.93 -18.10 -9.04
CA ALA A 384 15.51 -18.21 -9.35
C ALA A 384 14.84 -16.84 -9.39
N VAL A 385 13.75 -16.76 -10.13
CA VAL A 385 12.81 -15.61 -10.16
C VAL A 385 11.41 -16.17 -10.00
N ILE A 386 10.67 -15.65 -9.03
CA ILE A 386 9.26 -15.90 -8.80
C ILE A 386 8.51 -14.67 -9.28
N LEU A 387 7.82 -14.78 -10.42
CA LEU A 387 7.11 -13.68 -11.05
C LEU A 387 5.63 -13.72 -10.67
N PHE A 388 5.14 -12.67 -10.03
CA PHE A 388 3.73 -12.57 -9.64
C PHE A 388 2.94 -11.95 -10.78
N PRO A 389 1.94 -12.66 -11.33
CA PRO A 389 1.10 -12.09 -12.38
C PRO A 389 0.13 -11.08 -11.76
N GLY A 390 -0.05 -9.96 -12.43
CA GLY A 390 -1.03 -8.95 -12.04
C GLY A 390 -0.42 -7.58 -11.92
N ASP A 391 -1.24 -6.58 -12.27
CA ASP A 391 -0.93 -5.18 -12.05
C ASP A 391 -1.02 -4.90 -10.55
N GLN A 392 0.10 -4.51 -9.94
CA GLN A 392 0.21 -4.24 -8.51
C GLN A 392 -0.58 -2.99 -8.05
N ASP A 393 -1.10 -2.19 -8.99
CA ASP A 393 -2.00 -1.06 -8.72
C ASP A 393 -3.49 -1.41 -8.99
N ALA A 394 -3.80 -2.66 -9.36
CA ALA A 394 -5.15 -3.06 -9.70
C ALA A 394 -6.07 -3.03 -8.48
N TRP A 395 -7.00 -2.08 -8.47
CA TRP A 395 -7.99 -1.92 -7.41
C TRP A 395 -9.36 -1.60 -7.99
N GLU A 396 -10.40 -2.28 -7.50
CA GLU A 396 -11.77 -2.08 -7.95
C GLU A 396 -12.58 -1.27 -6.92
N VAL A 397 -13.06 -0.11 -7.35
CA VAL A 397 -13.98 0.72 -6.56
C VAL A 397 -15.41 0.23 -6.76
N THR A 398 -16.02 -0.31 -5.71
CA THR A 398 -17.38 -0.86 -5.77
C THR A 398 -18.21 -0.44 -4.56
N CYS A 399 -19.51 -0.26 -4.75
CA CYS A 399 -20.46 -0.02 -3.65
C CYS A 399 -21.02 -1.36 -3.16
N ALA A 400 -20.81 -1.64 -1.88
CA ALA A 400 -21.37 -2.74 -1.13
C ALA A 400 -22.64 -2.35 -0.37
N SER A 401 -22.76 -1.10 0.11
CA SER A 401 -23.92 -0.68 0.89
C SER A 401 -25.20 -0.59 0.05
N SER A 402 -26.33 -0.78 0.71
CA SER A 402 -27.66 -0.78 0.09
C SER A 402 -28.57 0.35 0.56
N GLN A 403 -28.10 1.15 1.52
CA GLN A 403 -28.82 2.27 2.14
C GLN A 403 -27.84 3.19 2.88
N PRO A 404 -28.22 4.44 3.18
CA PRO A 404 -27.41 5.33 3.99
C PRO A 404 -27.19 4.80 5.41
N ALA A 405 -26.09 5.25 6.02
CA ALA A 405 -25.89 5.15 7.47
C ALA A 405 -26.18 6.51 8.11
N SER A 406 -26.71 6.53 9.34
CA SER A 406 -26.98 7.78 10.06
C SER A 406 -26.15 7.87 11.33
N LEU A 407 -25.52 9.02 11.53
CA LEU A 407 -24.84 9.42 12.76
C LEU A 407 -25.71 10.46 13.48
N THR A 408 -26.07 10.17 14.72
CA THR A 408 -27.06 10.94 15.50
C THR A 408 -26.49 11.49 16.78
#